data_AF-A0A3D1P6M0-F1
#
_entry.id   AF-A0A3D1P6M0-F1
#
_cell.length_a   1.000
_cell.length_b   1.000
_cell.length_c   1.000
_cell.angle_alpha   90.00
_cell.angle_beta   90.00
_cell.angle_gamma   90.00
#
_symmetry.space_group_name_H-M   'P 1'
#
loop_
_entity.id
_entity.type
_entity.pdbx_description
1 polymer ?
#
loop_
_entity_poly.entity_id
_entity_poly.type
_entity_poly.pdbx_seq_one_letter_code
_entity_poly.pdbx_strand_id
1 'polypeptide(L)'
;MPYGKLILPGMHYRYQQNGIPLEIDMRYEINTAGDVKQLIEMHTDVKFLPNQPMPIIRENKLGFYGVYVYRQQAYLDACINPSGGSTFTSAQFDYNRIHYDLQFQRLLLWLLGRQELRDNRCLWTHLSIPLNQSAPDAYSTLEQAWLSWYKWWQTRFPKL
;
A
#
# COMPACT_ATOMS: atom_id res chain seq x y z
N MET A 1 6.51 -7.43 -23.80
CA MET A 1 6.60 -8.88 -23.52
C MET A 1 5.95 -9.10 -22.15
N PRO A 2 4.93 -9.96 -21.99
CA PRO A 2 4.33 -10.17 -20.68
C PRO A 2 5.22 -11.16 -19.93
N TYR A 3 6.01 -10.66 -18.98
CA TYR A 3 6.65 -11.53 -18.00
C TYR A 3 5.55 -12.19 -17.16
N GLY A 4 5.65 -13.51 -16.96
CA GLY A 4 4.69 -14.29 -16.17
C GLY A 4 4.45 -13.65 -14.79
N LYS A 5 3.18 -13.53 -14.41
CA LYS A 5 2.76 -12.97 -13.12
C LYS A 5 3.24 -13.92 -12.01
N LEU A 6 4.29 -13.55 -11.29
CA LEU A 6 4.66 -14.24 -10.05
C LEU A 6 3.54 -13.97 -9.05
N ILE A 7 2.78 -15.00 -8.67
CA ILE A 7 1.73 -14.89 -7.65
C ILE A 7 2.39 -15.20 -6.31
N LEU A 8 2.71 -14.16 -5.54
CA LEU A 8 3.11 -14.34 -4.15
C LEU A 8 1.85 -14.44 -3.29
N PRO A 9 1.76 -15.41 -2.36
CA PRO A 9 0.58 -15.59 -1.52
C PRO A 9 0.37 -14.33 -0.67
N GLY A 10 -0.87 -13.86 -0.62
CA GLY A 10 -1.26 -12.79 0.31
C GLY A 10 -1.15 -13.28 1.75
N MET A 11 -0.76 -12.40 2.65
CA MET A 11 -0.73 -12.67 4.09
C MET A 11 -1.90 -11.96 4.75
N HIS A 12 -2.64 -12.71 5.57
CA HIS A 12 -3.77 -12.22 6.35
C HIS A 12 -3.42 -12.27 7.83
N TYR A 13 -3.60 -11.16 8.53
CA TYR A 13 -3.28 -11.02 9.94
C TYR A 13 -4.50 -10.53 10.70
N ARG A 14 -4.79 -11.19 11.81
CA ARG A 14 -5.87 -10.81 12.73
C ARG A 14 -5.28 -10.42 14.07
N TYR A 15 -5.58 -9.20 14.50
CA TYR A 15 -5.17 -8.65 15.79
C TYR A 15 -6.38 -8.14 16.57
N GLN A 16 -6.17 -7.85 17.85
CA GLN A 16 -7.10 -7.06 18.64
C GLN A 16 -6.36 -5.85 19.20
N GLN A 17 -6.90 -4.66 18.96
CA GLN A 17 -6.39 -3.41 19.50
C GLN A 17 -7.48 -2.79 20.37
N ASN A 18 -7.25 -2.72 21.69
CA ASN A 18 -8.22 -2.22 22.67
C ASN A 18 -9.61 -2.88 22.56
N GLY A 19 -9.66 -4.18 22.25
CA GLY A 19 -10.91 -4.94 22.07
C GLY A 19 -11.58 -4.77 20.69
N ILE A 20 -11.03 -3.93 19.82
CA ILE A 20 -11.48 -3.79 18.43
C ILE A 20 -10.71 -4.82 17.58
N PRO A 21 -11.39 -5.70 16.83
CA PRO A 21 -10.72 -6.61 15.92
C PRO A 21 -10.16 -5.81 14.74
N LEU A 22 -8.86 -5.98 14.49
CA LEU A 22 -8.13 -5.40 13.37
C LEU A 22 -7.74 -6.52 12.41
N GLU A 23 -8.21 -6.43 11.18
CA GLU A 23 -7.80 -7.32 10.09
C GLU A 23 -6.82 -6.58 9.18
N ILE A 24 -5.77 -7.27 8.74
CA ILE A 24 -4.77 -6.75 7.81
C ILE A 24 -4.54 -7.77 6.71
N ASP A 25 -4.90 -7.42 5.49
CA ASP A 25 -4.49 -8.14 4.30
C ASP A 25 -3.28 -7.44 3.68
N MET A 26 -2.26 -8.21 3.33
CA MET A 26 -1.07 -7.70 2.67
C MET A 26 -0.70 -8.55 1.47
N ARG A 27 -0.39 -7.92 0.34
CA ARG A 27 0.08 -8.60 -0.86
C ARG A 27 1.34 -7.92 -1.40
N TYR A 28 2.26 -8.75 -1.88
CA TYR A 28 3.45 -8.29 -2.57
C TYR A 28 3.20 -8.28 -4.07
N GLU A 29 2.95 -7.09 -4.60
CA GLU A 29 2.70 -6.86 -6.02
C GLU A 29 4.02 -6.55 -6.72
N ILE A 30 4.27 -7.26 -7.81
CA ILE A 30 5.40 -7.00 -8.71
C ILE A 30 4.88 -6.48 -10.05
N ASN A 31 5.67 -5.62 -10.70
CA ASN A 31 5.31 -5.02 -12.00
C ASN A 31 3.96 -4.27 -11.95
N THR A 32 3.67 -3.62 -10.83
CA THR A 32 2.44 -2.85 -10.65
C THR A 32 2.64 -1.38 -11.02
N ALA A 33 1.54 -0.71 -11.37
CA ALA A 33 1.47 0.75 -11.49
C ALA A 33 1.24 1.45 -10.13
N GLY A 34 1.00 0.68 -9.06
CA GLY A 34 0.78 1.22 -7.71
C GLY A 34 -0.58 1.89 -7.52
N ASP A 35 -1.56 1.62 -8.39
CA ASP A 35 -2.93 2.09 -8.22
C ASP A 35 -3.66 1.30 -7.14
N VAL A 36 -3.75 1.86 -5.94
CA VAL A 36 -4.35 1.17 -4.79
C VAL A 36 -5.85 0.96 -4.98
N LYS A 37 -6.55 1.87 -5.69
CA LYS A 37 -7.98 1.67 -5.98
C LYS A 37 -8.19 0.43 -6.85
N GLN A 38 -7.36 0.26 -7.87
CA GLN A 38 -7.39 -0.94 -8.71
C GLN A 38 -7.07 -2.20 -7.91
N LEU A 39 -6.06 -2.14 -7.02
CA LEU A 39 -5.67 -3.26 -6.16
C LEU A 39 -6.80 -3.71 -5.23
N ILE A 40 -7.48 -2.77 -4.59
CA ILE A 40 -8.67 -3.05 -3.78
C ILE A 40 -9.72 -3.79 -4.61
N GLU A 41 -10.09 -3.26 -5.78
CA GLU A 41 -11.14 -3.85 -6.63
C GLU A 41 -10.78 -5.24 -7.17
N MET A 42 -9.49 -5.53 -7.37
CA MET A 42 -8.97 -6.83 -7.82
C MET A 42 -8.92 -7.89 -6.72
N HIS A 43 -8.79 -7.48 -5.46
CA HIS A 43 -8.46 -8.40 -4.36
C HIS A 43 -9.50 -8.45 -3.24
N THR A 44 -10.50 -7.56 -3.25
CA THR A 44 -11.59 -7.53 -2.26
C THR A 44 -12.97 -7.45 -2.92
N ASP A 45 -14.02 -7.53 -2.11
CA ASP A 45 -15.40 -7.33 -2.54
C ASP A 45 -15.80 -5.84 -2.61
N VAL A 46 -14.91 -4.93 -2.17
CA VAL A 46 -15.12 -3.49 -2.29
C VAL A 46 -15.18 -3.12 -3.77
N LYS A 47 -16.19 -2.31 -4.11
CA LYS A 47 -16.39 -1.76 -5.45
C LYS A 47 -16.67 -0.28 -5.32
N PHE A 48 -15.91 0.53 -6.06
CA PHE A 48 -16.10 1.96 -6.10
C PHE A 48 -16.95 2.36 -7.30
N LEU A 49 -17.73 3.42 -7.16
CA LEU A 49 -18.38 4.00 -8.31
C LEU A 49 -17.34 4.65 -9.25
N PRO A 50 -17.61 4.72 -10.56
CA PRO A 50 -16.82 5.50 -11.48
C PRO A 50 -16.66 6.93 -10.96
N ASN A 51 -15.43 7.45 -10.95
CA ASN A 51 -15.08 8.78 -10.44
C ASN A 51 -15.41 9.05 -8.97
N GLN A 52 -15.72 8.03 -8.16
CA GLN A 52 -15.87 8.22 -6.72
C GLN A 52 -14.56 8.76 -6.12
N PRO A 53 -14.57 9.97 -5.53
CA PRO A 53 -13.41 10.51 -4.86
C PRO A 53 -13.15 9.70 -3.59
N MET A 54 -11.89 9.37 -3.36
CA MET A 54 -11.45 8.69 -2.15
C MET A 54 -10.73 9.68 -1.26
N PRO A 55 -11.02 9.71 0.06
CA PRO A 55 -10.23 10.48 1.01
C PRO A 55 -8.80 9.94 1.01
N ILE A 56 -7.87 10.72 0.47
CA ILE A 56 -6.45 10.41 0.47
C ILE A 56 -5.80 11.35 1.47
N ILE A 57 -5.14 10.76 2.46
CA ILE A 57 -4.41 11.48 3.50
C ILE A 57 -2.93 11.44 3.14
N ARG A 58 -2.28 12.59 3.26
CA ARG A 58 -0.83 12.73 3.16
C ARG A 58 -0.27 12.91 4.55
N GLU A 59 0.69 12.07 4.93
CA GLU A 59 1.49 12.27 6.13
C GLU A 59 2.98 12.35 5.77
N ASN A 60 3.63 13.43 6.18
CA ASN A 60 4.97 13.86 5.81
C ASN A 60 6.04 12.78 5.96
N LYS A 61 5.92 11.86 6.92
CA LYS A 61 6.90 10.79 7.17
C LYS A 61 6.52 9.42 6.62
N LEU A 62 5.23 9.21 6.30
CA LEU A 62 4.72 7.91 5.85
C LEU A 62 4.43 7.87 4.36
N GLY A 63 4.10 9.02 3.76
CA GLY A 63 3.60 9.10 2.39
C GLY A 63 2.09 9.27 2.36
N PHE A 64 1.41 8.56 1.45
CA PHE A 64 -0.02 8.65 1.22
C PHE A 64 -0.73 7.33 1.53
N TYR A 65 -1.95 7.43 2.03
CA TYR A 65 -2.87 6.32 2.23
C TYR A 65 -4.31 6.80 2.04
N GLY A 66 -5.21 5.88 1.71
CA GLY A 66 -6.64 6.15 1.58
C GLY A 66 -7.40 5.62 2.79
N VAL A 67 -8.41 6.37 3.25
CA VAL A 67 -9.33 5.92 4.30
C VAL A 67 -10.77 6.04 3.84
N TYR A 68 -11.59 5.04 4.16
CA TYR A 68 -12.98 5.00 3.69
C TYR A 68 -13.83 4.04 4.53
N VAL A 69 -15.15 4.13 4.35
CA VAL A 69 -16.12 3.19 4.92
C VAL A 69 -16.79 2.41 3.81
N TYR A 70 -16.92 1.09 3.99
CA TYR A 70 -17.70 0.21 3.13
C TYR A 70 -18.39 -0.88 3.95
N ARG A 71 -19.70 -1.06 3.76
CA ARG A 71 -20.52 -2.09 4.44
C ARG A 71 -20.26 -2.23 5.95
N GLN A 72 -20.37 -1.12 6.69
CA GLN A 72 -20.15 -1.08 8.16
C GLN A 72 -18.74 -1.45 8.62
N GLN A 73 -17.74 -1.34 7.74
CA GLN A 73 -16.33 -1.43 8.10
C GLN A 73 -15.60 -0.16 7.67
N ALA A 74 -14.62 0.26 8.46
CA ALA A 74 -13.67 1.29 8.10
C ALA A 74 -12.40 0.64 7.57
N TYR A 75 -11.78 1.27 6.57
CA TYR A 75 -10.61 0.75 5.88
C TYR A 75 -9.50 1.78 5.80
N LEU A 76 -8.26 1.30 5.80
CA LEU A 76 -7.08 2.05 5.41
C LEU A 76 -6.29 1.23 4.39
N ASP A 77 -6.02 1.83 3.24
CA ASP A 77 -5.33 1.18 2.14
C ASP A 77 -4.14 2.00 1.66
N ALA A 78 -3.02 1.32 1.41
CA ALA A 78 -1.85 1.94 0.84
C ALA A 78 -0.91 0.92 0.18
N CYS A 79 -0.07 1.44 -0.69
CA CYS A 79 1.08 0.73 -1.23
C CYS A 79 2.33 1.20 -0.48
N ILE A 80 3.02 0.31 0.25
CA ILE A 80 4.36 0.62 0.78
C ILE A 80 5.35 0.40 -0.37
N ASN A 81 6.13 1.43 -0.69
CA ASN A 81 7.18 1.33 -1.70
C ASN A 81 8.52 0.96 -1.05
N PRO A 82 9.42 0.28 -1.79
CA PRO A 82 10.80 0.07 -1.34
C PRO A 82 11.51 1.38 -0.98
N SER A 83 11.18 2.46 -1.70
CA SER A 83 11.72 3.81 -1.52
C SER A 83 10.63 4.87 -1.64
N GLY A 84 10.76 6.00 -0.93
CA GLY A 84 9.82 7.14 -1.05
C GLY A 84 8.53 7.02 -0.22
N GLY A 85 8.43 5.98 0.62
CA GLY A 85 7.31 5.76 1.53
C GLY A 85 6.06 5.22 0.86
N SER A 86 4.89 5.43 1.45
CA SER A 86 3.64 4.87 0.95
C SER A 86 2.96 5.75 -0.10
N THR A 87 2.19 5.12 -0.97
CA THR A 87 1.44 5.78 -2.04
C THR A 87 0.04 5.19 -2.14
N PHE A 88 -0.88 5.97 -2.73
CA PHE A 88 -2.24 5.52 -3.01
C PHE A 88 -2.57 5.55 -4.50
N THR A 89 -2.06 6.54 -5.24
CA THR A 89 -2.33 6.69 -6.67
C THR A 89 -1.12 6.32 -7.53
N SER A 90 -1.39 5.92 -8.78
CA SER A 90 -0.34 5.67 -9.78
C SER A 90 0.61 6.87 -9.95
N ALA A 91 0.08 8.09 -9.90
CA ALA A 91 0.90 9.30 -10.01
C ALA A 91 1.89 9.48 -8.83
N GLN A 92 1.46 9.16 -7.61
CA GLN A 92 2.32 9.18 -6.43
C GLN A 92 3.39 8.08 -6.50
N PHE A 93 2.99 6.89 -6.96
CA PHE A 93 3.90 5.75 -7.17
C PHE A 93 4.98 6.08 -8.21
N ASP A 94 4.57 6.63 -9.37
CA ASP A 94 5.48 7.06 -10.42
C ASP A 94 6.40 8.20 -9.98
N TYR A 95 5.90 9.16 -9.20
CA TYR A 95 6.71 10.24 -8.65
C TYR A 95 7.81 9.71 -7.73
N ASN A 96 7.48 8.80 -6.81
CA ASN A 96 8.45 8.16 -5.93
C ASN A 96 9.54 7.44 -6.74
N ARG A 97 9.13 6.70 -7.78
CA ARG A 97 10.07 6.00 -8.67
C ARG A 97 11.03 6.97 -9.37
N ILE A 98 10.53 8.05 -9.94
CA ILE A 98 11.39 9.04 -10.64
C ILE A 98 12.37 9.69 -9.67
N HIS A 99 11.91 10.05 -8.48
CA HIS A 99 12.72 10.81 -7.53
C HIS A 99 13.76 9.96 -6.79
N TYR A 100 13.42 8.72 -6.44
CA TYR A 100 14.25 7.87 -5.58
C TYR A 100 14.98 6.75 -6.32
N ASP A 101 14.48 6.25 -7.46
CA ASP A 101 15.10 5.12 -8.15
C ASP A 101 16.10 5.54 -9.25
N LEU A 102 15.94 6.73 -9.84
CA LEU A 102 16.82 7.23 -10.90
C LEU A 102 18.13 7.83 -10.36
N GLN A 103 18.71 7.21 -9.33
CA GLN A 103 20.02 7.58 -8.81
C GLN A 103 21.12 6.96 -9.69
N PHE A 104 22.22 7.70 -9.90
CA PHE A 104 23.34 7.27 -10.76
C PHE A 104 23.88 5.87 -10.41
N GLN A 105 23.86 5.52 -9.13
CA GLN A 105 24.27 4.19 -8.65
C GLN A 105 23.38 3.06 -9.18
N ARG A 106 22.06 3.28 -9.31
CA ARG A 106 21.12 2.29 -9.84
C ARG A 106 21.24 2.16 -11.35
N LEU A 107 21.52 3.26 -12.05
CA LEU A 107 21.83 3.24 -13.48
C LEU A 107 23.06 2.38 -13.77
N LEU A 108 24.13 2.49 -12.97
CA LEU A 108 25.32 1.64 -13.09
C LEU A 108 25.00 0.16 -12.85
N LEU A 109 24.24 -0.16 -11.79
CA LEU A 109 23.84 -1.53 -11.50
C LEU A 109 22.95 -2.12 -12.61
N TRP A 110 22.08 -1.30 -13.20
CA TRP A 110 21.25 -1.68 -14.35
C TRP A 110 22.08 -1.95 -15.61
N LEU A 111 23.05 -1.07 -15.94
CA LEU A 111 23.97 -1.29 -17.06
C LEU A 111 24.77 -2.60 -16.90
N LEU A 112 25.04 -3.01 -15.66
CA LEU A 112 25.71 -4.27 -15.34
C LEU A 112 24.75 -5.47 -15.23
N GLY A 113 23.45 -5.29 -15.49
CA GLY A 113 22.43 -6.34 -15.40
C GLY A 113 22.17 -6.86 -13.98
N ARG A 114 22.57 -6.10 -12.94
CA ARG A 114 22.47 -6.53 -11.52
C ARG A 114 21.18 -6.12 -10.83
N GLN A 115 20.45 -5.15 -11.39
CA GLN A 115 19.19 -4.65 -10.84
C GLN A 115 18.34 -4.00 -11.92
N GLU A 116 17.01 -4.08 -11.80
CA GLU A 116 16.09 -3.32 -12.64
C GLU A 116 16.24 -1.81 -12.41
N LEU A 117 16.12 -1.01 -13.48
CA LEU A 117 16.23 0.45 -13.39
C LEU A 117 15.12 1.08 -12.52
N ARG A 118 13.97 0.41 -12.47
CA ARG A 118 12.73 0.88 -11.84
C ARG A 118 12.21 -0.16 -10.87
N ASP A 119 11.87 0.26 -9.66
CA ASP A 119 11.26 -0.61 -8.67
C ASP A 119 9.74 -0.55 -8.80
N ASN A 120 9.14 -1.52 -9.50
CA ASN A 120 7.69 -1.59 -9.66
C ASN A 120 7.08 -2.55 -8.63
N ARG A 121 7.66 -2.62 -7.43
CA ARG A 121 7.22 -3.50 -6.34
C ARG A 121 6.45 -2.71 -5.32
N CYS A 122 5.40 -3.31 -4.80
CA CYS A 122 4.49 -2.68 -3.85
C CYS A 122 4.08 -3.70 -2.81
N LEU A 123 4.19 -3.36 -1.54
CA LEU A 123 3.48 -4.06 -0.47
C LEU A 123 2.13 -3.38 -0.31
N TRP A 124 1.13 -3.84 -1.06
CA TRP A 124 -0.24 -3.39 -0.86
C TRP A 124 -0.72 -3.91 0.48
N THR A 125 -1.23 -3.01 1.31
CA THR A 125 -1.79 -3.33 2.62
C THR A 125 -3.21 -2.76 2.71
N HIS A 126 -4.13 -3.58 3.18
CA HIS A 126 -5.54 -3.32 3.36
C HIS A 126 -5.91 -3.62 4.81
N LEU A 127 -6.08 -2.58 5.62
CA LEU A 127 -6.47 -2.69 7.02
C LEU A 127 -7.97 -2.49 7.13
N SER A 128 -8.64 -3.23 8.01
CA SER A 128 -10.04 -3.00 8.32
C SER A 128 -10.39 -3.20 9.80
N ILE A 129 -11.40 -2.45 10.24
CA ILE A 129 -12.05 -2.61 11.55
C ILE A 129 -13.57 -2.48 11.40
N PRO A 130 -14.37 -3.16 12.26
CA PRO A 130 -15.81 -2.91 12.32
C PRO A 130 -16.11 -1.45 12.72
N LEU A 131 -17.07 -0.84 12.03
CA LEU A 131 -17.50 0.52 12.31
C LEU A 131 -18.47 0.53 13.50
N ASN A 132 -17.93 0.37 14.71
CA ASN A 132 -18.68 0.42 15.98
C ASN A 132 -18.70 1.84 16.59
N GLN A 133 -17.94 2.76 16.00
CA GLN A 133 -17.77 4.15 16.43
C GLN A 133 -17.90 5.09 15.21
N SER A 134 -17.71 6.40 15.42
CA SER A 134 -17.73 7.35 14.32
C SER A 134 -16.60 7.06 13.31
N ALA A 135 -16.82 7.39 12.03
CA ALA A 135 -15.80 7.17 11.00
C ALA A 135 -14.45 7.88 11.32
N PRO A 136 -14.42 9.14 11.80
CA PRO A 136 -13.17 9.77 12.23
C PRO A 136 -12.41 9.00 13.32
N ASP A 137 -13.11 8.48 14.32
CA ASP A 137 -12.47 7.70 15.40
C ASP A 137 -11.92 6.38 14.84
N ALA A 138 -12.68 5.73 13.95
CA ALA A 138 -12.26 4.52 13.26
C ALA A 138 -11.01 4.76 12.40
N TYR A 139 -10.95 5.88 11.67
CA TYR A 139 -9.76 6.26 10.89
C TYR A 139 -8.55 6.52 11.78
N SER A 140 -8.71 7.22 12.90
CA SER A 140 -7.62 7.42 13.88
C SER A 140 -7.08 6.08 14.42
N THR A 141 -7.96 5.11 14.65
CA THR A 141 -7.56 3.76 15.08
C THR A 141 -6.74 3.04 14.00
N LEU A 142 -7.20 3.08 12.75
CA LEU A 142 -6.50 2.50 11.60
C LEU A 142 -5.15 3.20 11.34
N GLU A 143 -5.07 4.51 11.49
CA GLU A 143 -3.84 5.29 11.31
C GLU A 143 -2.78 4.93 12.36
N GLN A 144 -3.18 4.68 13.60
CA GLN A 144 -2.27 4.20 14.65
C GLN A 144 -1.72 2.80 14.33
N ALA A 145 -2.58 1.90 13.85
CA ALA A 145 -2.16 0.58 13.38
C ALA A 145 -1.21 0.69 12.18
N TRP A 146 -1.56 1.55 11.21
CA TRP A 146 -0.78 1.83 10.02
C TRP A 146 0.62 2.35 10.33
N LEU A 147 0.75 3.30 11.26
CA LEU A 147 2.03 3.83 11.71
C LEU A 147 3.00 2.72 12.16
N SER A 148 2.49 1.76 12.95
CA SER A 148 3.27 0.62 13.43
C SER A 148 3.60 -0.35 12.29
N TRP A 149 2.61 -0.66 11.47
CA TRP A 149 2.74 -1.58 10.33
C TRP A 149 3.76 -1.09 9.30
N TYR A 150 3.64 0.16 8.87
CA TYR A 150 4.53 0.80 7.91
C TYR A 150 5.98 0.80 8.42
N LYS A 151 6.22 1.19 9.68
CA LYS A 151 7.58 1.20 10.25
C LYS A 151 8.23 -0.18 10.22
N TRP A 152 7.46 -1.23 10.50
CA TRP A 152 7.95 -2.60 10.47
C TRP A 152 8.36 -3.02 9.05
N TRP A 153 7.47 -2.79 8.07
CA TRP A 153 7.67 -3.25 6.70
C TRP A 153 8.62 -2.38 5.87
N GLN A 154 8.69 -1.08 6.12
CA GLN A 154 9.64 -0.20 5.42
C GLN A 154 11.09 -0.65 5.64
N THR A 155 11.40 -1.17 6.84
CA THR A 155 12.74 -1.68 7.17
C THR A 155 12.96 -3.15 6.79
N ARG A 156 11.87 -3.86 6.41
CA ARG A 156 11.85 -5.29 6.08
C ARG A 156 11.28 -5.54 4.69
N PHE A 157 11.38 -4.55 3.80
CA PHE A 157 10.83 -4.69 2.46
C PHE A 157 11.47 -5.90 1.78
N PRO A 158 10.69 -6.90 1.31
CA PRO A 158 11.24 -8.12 0.75
C PRO A 158 12.18 -7.84 -0.42
N LYS A 159 13.35 -8.48 -0.40
CA LYS A 159 14.27 -8.49 -1.54
C LYS A 159 13.80 -9.52 -2.56
N LEU A 160 14.04 -9.24 -3.84
CA LEU A 160 13.95 -10.25 -4.91
C LEU A 160 15.29 -10.98 -5.02
#